data_AF-A0A739T9J8-F1
#
_entry.id   AF-A0A739T9J8-F1
#
_cell.length_a   1.000
_cell.length_b   1.000
_cell.length_c   1.000
_cell.angle_alpha   90.00
_cell.angle_beta   90.00
_cell.angle_gamma   90.00
#
_symmetry.space_group_name_H-M   'P 1'
#
loop_
_entity.id
_entity.type
_entity.pdbx_description
1 polymer ?
#
loop_
_entity_poly.entity_id
_entity_poly.type
_entity_poly.pdbx_seq_one_letter_code
_entity_poly.pdbx_strand_id
1 'polypeptide(L)'
;GYSINSQKYLDKFIKYTITLPDTCLINGHNVCKTSVIYWDHLVGETTLLNKINSLVGSFICDLIQRTNLSLRETQTFSRNLNIFRLLNDNECKSNDPFINMIVVVAVFIHCFGDKEKLKQEITAESISYLADLLNIKEIPYSYERRSQIPE
;
A
#
# COMPACT_ATOMS: atom_id res chain seq x y z
N GLY A 1 -11.36 -14.98 -47.37
CA GLY A 1 -11.19 -14.69 -45.94
C GLY A 1 -10.48 -15.85 -45.30
N TYR A 2 -9.19 -15.69 -44.97
CA TYR A 2 -8.44 -16.69 -44.22
C TYR A 2 -8.73 -16.46 -42.74
N SER A 3 -9.33 -17.44 -42.09
CA SER A 3 -9.49 -17.48 -40.63
C SER A 3 -8.10 -17.57 -40.01
N ILE A 4 -7.58 -16.42 -39.56
CA ILE A 4 -6.35 -16.34 -38.79
C ILE A 4 -6.54 -17.24 -37.56
N ASN A 5 -5.68 -18.25 -37.44
CA ASN A 5 -5.75 -19.22 -36.38
C ASN A 5 -5.22 -18.57 -35.09
N SER A 6 -6.12 -17.94 -34.33
CA SER A 6 -5.80 -17.11 -33.15
C SER A 6 -4.95 -17.85 -32.11
N GLN A 7 -5.05 -19.18 -32.02
CA GLN A 7 -4.21 -20.01 -31.16
C GLN A 7 -2.72 -19.94 -31.55
N LYS A 8 -2.40 -19.96 -32.85
CA LYS A 8 -1.01 -19.90 -33.35
C LYS A 8 -0.39 -18.51 -33.16
N TYR A 9 -1.23 -17.46 -33.12
CA TYR A 9 -0.81 -16.10 -32.79
C TYR A 9 -0.56 -15.93 -31.28
N LEU A 10 -1.42 -16.49 -30.43
CA LEU A 10 -1.23 -16.49 -28.97
C LEU A 10 0.06 -17.18 -28.55
N ASP A 11 0.39 -18.32 -29.15
CA ASP A 11 1.62 -19.06 -28.82
C ASP A 11 2.90 -18.25 -29.10
N LYS A 12 2.85 -17.37 -30.12
CA LYS A 12 3.95 -16.43 -30.44
C LYS A 12 4.10 -15.30 -29.40
N PHE A 13 3.00 -14.89 -28.76
CA PHE A 13 3.01 -13.88 -27.70
C PHE A 13 3.29 -14.47 -26.31
N ILE A 14 2.82 -15.70 -26.02
CA ILE A 14 3.01 -16.38 -24.74
C ILE A 14 4.48 -16.75 -24.52
N LYS A 15 5.23 -17.06 -25.60
CA LYS A 15 6.64 -17.43 -25.51
C LYS A 15 7.57 -16.31 -25.02
N TYR A 16 7.09 -15.07 -24.99
CA TYR A 16 7.83 -13.90 -24.50
C TYR A 16 7.00 -13.10 -23.49
N THR A 17 6.66 -13.72 -22.36
CA THR A 17 6.16 -12.96 -21.22
C THR A 17 7.35 -12.31 -20.51
N ILE A 18 7.53 -11.00 -20.70
CA ILE A 18 8.46 -10.20 -19.87
C ILE A 18 7.68 -9.85 -18.60
N THR A 19 7.90 -10.61 -17.53
CA THR A 19 7.41 -10.25 -16.20
C THR A 19 8.34 -9.23 -15.58
N LEU A 20 7.81 -8.09 -15.13
CA LEU A 20 8.62 -7.16 -14.34
C LEU A 20 9.04 -7.86 -13.05
N PRO A 21 10.31 -7.78 -12.64
CA PRO A 21 10.77 -8.44 -11.42
C PRO A 21 10.15 -7.76 -10.19
N ASP A 22 9.76 -8.56 -9.21
CA ASP A 22 9.17 -8.08 -7.95
C ASP A 22 10.18 -7.32 -7.08
N THR A 23 11.47 -7.59 -7.28
CA THR A 23 12.57 -6.92 -6.62
C THR A 23 13.62 -6.42 -7.62
N CYS A 24 14.33 -5.38 -7.25
CA CYS A 24 15.40 -4.80 -8.03
C CYS A 24 16.57 -4.40 -7.11
N LEU A 25 17.76 -4.33 -7.69
CA LEU A 25 18.97 -3.94 -6.99
C LEU A 25 19.16 -2.43 -7.10
N ILE A 26 19.00 -1.72 -5.99
CA ILE A 26 19.41 -0.33 -5.86
C ILE A 26 20.93 -0.31 -5.63
N ASN A 27 21.64 0.52 -6.40
CA ASN A 27 23.10 0.71 -6.31
C ASN A 27 23.90 -0.61 -6.43
N GLY A 28 23.36 -1.61 -7.15
CA GLY A 28 24.03 -2.88 -7.43
C GLY A 28 24.05 -3.91 -6.29
N HIS A 29 23.64 -3.55 -5.07
CA HIS A 29 23.76 -4.42 -3.89
C HIS A 29 22.53 -4.44 -2.96
N ASN A 30 21.70 -3.40 -2.96
CA ASN A 30 20.56 -3.32 -2.05
C ASN A 30 19.30 -3.84 -2.74
N VAL A 31 18.81 -5.00 -2.33
CA VAL A 31 17.55 -5.55 -2.84
C VAL A 31 16.40 -4.71 -2.29
N CYS A 32 15.66 -4.06 -3.18
CA CYS A 32 14.45 -3.30 -2.86
C CYS A 32 13.26 -3.88 -3.63
N LYS A 33 12.06 -3.74 -3.07
CA LYS A 33 10.85 -4.09 -3.83
C LYS A 33 10.60 -3.05 -4.91
N THR A 34 10.33 -3.53 -6.12
CA THR A 34 10.04 -2.67 -7.26
C THR A 34 8.80 -1.81 -7.00
N SER A 35 7.84 -2.30 -6.20
CA SER A 35 6.66 -1.53 -5.78
C SER A 35 6.98 -0.32 -4.88
N VAL A 36 8.02 -0.41 -4.05
CA VAL A 36 8.47 0.73 -3.22
C VAL A 36 9.15 1.79 -4.09
N ILE A 37 10.01 1.37 -5.04
CA ILE A 37 10.62 2.32 -6.00
C ILE A 37 9.55 2.97 -6.88
N TYR A 38 8.57 2.18 -7.30
CA TYR A 38 7.47 2.69 -8.11
C TYR A 38 6.59 3.68 -7.34
N TRP A 39 6.42 3.50 -6.03
CA TRP A 39 5.80 4.50 -5.17
C TRP A 39 6.55 5.83 -5.21
N ASP A 40 7.87 5.84 -5.06
CA ASP A 40 8.67 7.07 -5.14
C ASP A 40 8.51 7.80 -6.48
N HIS A 41 8.40 7.03 -7.58
CA HIS A 41 8.06 7.60 -8.89
C HIS A 41 6.68 8.26 -8.91
N LEU A 42 5.65 7.58 -8.40
CA LEU A 42 4.27 8.07 -8.36
C LEU A 42 4.12 9.33 -7.50
N VAL A 43 4.89 9.43 -6.41
CA VAL A 43 4.93 10.61 -5.55
C VAL A 43 5.41 11.86 -6.30
N GLY A 44 6.27 11.68 -7.30
CA GLY A 44 6.74 12.75 -8.18
C GLY A 44 5.67 13.28 -9.15
N GLU A 45 4.59 12.55 -9.40
CA GLU A 45 3.58 12.92 -10.39
C GLU A 45 2.61 14.00 -9.90
N THR A 46 2.29 14.05 -8.60
CA THR A 46 1.36 15.04 -8.05
C THR A 46 1.88 15.70 -6.77
N THR A 47 1.60 17.00 -6.64
CA THR A 47 2.00 17.78 -5.46
C THR A 47 1.29 17.34 -4.18
N LEU A 48 0.08 16.78 -4.29
CA LEU A 48 -0.69 16.26 -3.15
C LEU A 48 -0.07 14.97 -2.60
N LEU A 49 0.30 14.02 -3.48
CA LEU A 49 1.01 12.80 -3.09
C LEU A 49 2.37 13.15 -2.48
N ASN A 50 3.10 14.10 -3.08
CA ASN A 50 4.37 14.58 -2.53
C ASN A 50 4.25 15.11 -1.09
N LYS A 51 3.24 15.95 -0.82
CA LYS A 51 2.99 16.45 0.55
C LYS A 51 2.73 15.31 1.54
N ILE A 52 1.89 14.34 1.20
CA ILE A 52 1.63 13.19 2.09
C ILE A 52 2.90 12.38 2.30
N ASN A 53 3.65 12.13 1.22
CA ASN A 53 4.91 11.39 1.30
C ASN A 53 5.95 12.09 2.18
N SER A 54 5.99 13.43 2.18
CA SER A 54 6.90 14.19 3.05
C SER A 54 6.59 14.02 4.54
N LEU A 55 5.33 13.73 4.90
CA LEU A 55 4.90 13.56 6.28
C LEU A 55 4.97 12.10 6.75
N VAL A 56 4.56 11.16 5.89
CA VAL A 56 4.37 9.74 6.26
C VAL A 56 4.90 8.76 5.21
N GLY A 57 5.84 9.19 4.36
CA GLY A 57 6.38 8.37 3.26
C GLY A 57 7.04 7.07 3.72
N SER A 58 7.82 7.11 4.81
CA SER A 58 8.43 5.91 5.39
C SER A 58 7.37 4.87 5.78
N PHE A 59 6.30 5.32 6.43
CA PHE A 59 5.17 4.47 6.81
C PHE A 59 4.47 3.86 5.59
N ILE A 60 4.31 4.62 4.50
CA ILE A 60 3.71 4.11 3.26
C ILE A 60 4.63 3.06 2.62
N CYS A 61 5.92 3.32 2.52
CA CYS A 61 6.90 2.36 1.98
C CYS A 61 6.91 1.06 2.81
N ASP A 62 6.91 1.17 4.13
CA ASP A 62 6.81 0.02 5.04
C ASP A 62 5.51 -0.74 4.83
N LEU A 63 4.38 -0.04 4.66
CA LEU A 63 3.08 -0.66 4.41
C LEU A 63 3.07 -1.44 3.09
N ILE A 64 3.57 -0.84 2.00
CA ILE A 64 3.71 -1.47 0.68
C ILE A 64 4.62 -2.70 0.77
N GLN A 65 5.75 -2.58 1.47
CA GLN A 65 6.71 -3.66 1.61
C GLN A 65 6.13 -4.81 2.44
N ARG A 66 5.50 -4.50 3.57
CA ARG A 66 4.92 -5.49 4.49
C ARG A 66 3.75 -6.23 3.84
N THR A 67 2.86 -5.53 3.15
CA THR A 67 1.69 -6.15 2.51
C THR A 67 2.00 -6.79 1.16
N ASN A 68 3.24 -6.66 0.67
CA ASN A 68 3.70 -7.22 -0.60
C ASN A 68 2.87 -6.79 -1.81
N LEU A 69 2.51 -5.50 -1.88
CA LEU A 69 1.74 -4.99 -3.02
C LEU A 69 2.50 -5.17 -4.33
N SER A 70 1.77 -5.59 -5.35
CA SER A 70 2.20 -5.54 -6.75
C SER A 70 2.19 -4.11 -7.28
N LEU A 71 2.84 -3.87 -8.41
CA LEU A 71 2.88 -2.55 -9.06
C LEU A 71 1.48 -2.01 -9.40
N ARG A 72 0.56 -2.89 -9.83
CA ARG A 72 -0.82 -2.50 -10.15
C ARG A 72 -1.58 -2.08 -8.89
N GLU A 73 -1.36 -2.79 -7.78
CA GLU A 73 -1.96 -2.45 -6.49
C GLU A 73 -1.38 -1.16 -5.95
N THR A 74 -0.06 -0.95 -6.04
CA THR A 74 0.59 0.32 -5.67
C THR A 74 0.03 1.49 -6.48
N GLN A 75 -0.20 1.34 -7.79
CA GLN A 75 -0.83 2.37 -8.61
C GLN A 75 -2.28 2.64 -8.22
N THR A 76 -3.03 1.57 -7.93
CA THR A 76 -4.43 1.68 -7.48
C THR A 76 -4.49 2.44 -6.15
N PHE A 77 -3.59 2.09 -5.24
CA PHE A 77 -3.47 2.74 -3.94
C PHE A 77 -3.10 4.23 -4.07
N SER A 78 -2.06 4.57 -4.86
CA SER A 78 -1.66 5.97 -5.06
C SER A 78 -2.78 6.81 -5.67
N ARG A 79 -3.50 6.25 -6.65
CA ARG A 79 -4.62 6.92 -7.30
C ARG A 79 -5.76 7.19 -6.32
N ASN A 80 -6.16 6.19 -5.53
CA ASN A 80 -7.23 6.36 -4.53
C ASN A 80 -6.83 7.32 -3.41
N LEU A 81 -5.58 7.31 -2.97
CA LEU A 81 -5.06 8.27 -2.00
C LEU A 81 -5.09 9.69 -2.55
N ASN A 82 -4.66 9.88 -3.80
CA ASN A 82 -4.68 11.19 -4.45
C ASN A 82 -6.12 11.70 -4.63
N ILE A 83 -7.06 10.84 -5.03
CA ILE A 83 -8.49 11.20 -5.13
C ILE A 83 -9.04 11.58 -3.75
N PHE A 84 -8.77 10.77 -2.71
CA PHE A 84 -9.21 11.08 -1.36
C PHE A 84 -8.68 12.44 -0.91
N ARG A 85 -7.40 12.72 -1.17
CA ARG A 85 -6.81 14.01 -0.81
C ARG A 85 -7.41 15.17 -1.60
N LEU A 86 -7.61 15.01 -2.90
CA LEU A 86 -8.21 16.03 -3.75
C LEU A 86 -9.62 16.41 -3.29
N LEU A 87 -10.43 15.43 -2.91
CA LEU A 87 -11.78 15.66 -2.38
C LEU A 87 -11.78 16.38 -1.03
N ASN A 88 -10.75 16.12 -0.22
CA ASN A 88 -10.65 16.62 1.16
C ASN A 88 -9.66 17.79 1.32
N ASP A 89 -9.14 18.36 0.23
CA ASP A 89 -8.05 19.35 0.27
C ASP A 89 -8.45 20.62 1.03
N ASN A 90 -9.74 20.92 1.12
CA ASN A 90 -10.27 22.07 1.86
C ASN A 90 -10.52 21.79 3.35
N GLU A 91 -10.83 20.55 3.73
CA GLU A 91 -11.28 20.22 5.10
C GLU A 91 -10.22 19.49 5.93
N CYS A 92 -9.29 18.78 5.30
CA CYS A 92 -8.36 17.88 5.99
C CYS A 92 -6.90 18.34 5.84
N LYS A 93 -6.62 19.62 6.08
CA LYS A 93 -5.25 20.18 6.07
C LYS A 93 -4.48 19.90 7.37
N SER A 94 -4.73 18.77 8.02
CA SER A 94 -3.91 18.38 9.17
C SER A 94 -2.49 18.05 8.68
N ASN A 95 -1.51 18.80 9.18
CA ASN A 95 -0.10 18.47 9.04
C ASN A 95 0.36 17.47 10.11
N ASP A 96 -0.56 16.98 10.93
CA ASP A 96 -0.28 15.97 11.95
C ASP A 96 0.04 14.62 11.29
N PRO A 97 1.26 14.07 11.48
CA PRO A 97 1.64 12.77 10.93
C PRO A 97 0.69 11.64 11.36
N PHE A 98 0.15 11.66 12.58
CA PHE A 98 -0.76 10.60 13.06
C PHE A 98 -2.08 10.59 12.29
N ILE A 99 -2.66 11.77 12.04
CA ILE A 99 -3.89 11.88 11.25
C ILE A 99 -3.62 11.40 9.82
N ASN A 100 -2.47 11.74 9.24
CA ASN A 100 -2.10 11.29 7.91
C ASN A 100 -1.88 9.77 7.85
N MET A 101 -1.29 9.15 8.88
CA MET A 101 -1.18 7.68 8.97
C MET A 101 -2.55 7.01 9.02
N ILE A 102 -3.50 7.54 9.80
CA ILE A 102 -4.87 7.02 9.86
C ILE A 102 -5.54 7.10 8.48
N VAL A 103 -5.39 8.24 7.78
CA VAL A 103 -5.92 8.41 6.43
C VAL A 103 -5.30 7.41 5.45
N VAL A 104 -3.98 7.23 5.49
CA VAL A 104 -3.27 6.24 4.65
C VAL A 104 -3.83 4.83 4.88
N VAL A 105 -4.00 4.43 6.13
CA VAL A 105 -4.58 3.11 6.48
C VAL A 105 -6.03 3.01 6.04
N ALA A 106 -6.83 4.05 6.23
CA ALA A 106 -8.23 4.06 5.81
C ALA A 106 -8.38 3.90 4.29
N VAL A 107 -7.54 4.61 3.51
CA VAL A 107 -7.50 4.46 2.04
C VAL A 107 -7.01 3.07 1.66
N PHE A 108 -6.02 2.52 2.36
CA PHE A 108 -5.53 1.17 2.11
C PHE A 108 -6.64 0.12 2.30
N ILE A 109 -7.35 0.20 3.43
CA ILE A 109 -8.52 -0.65 3.72
C ILE A 109 -9.61 -0.45 2.67
N HIS A 110 -9.84 0.78 2.20
CA HIS A 110 -10.80 1.02 1.12
C HIS A 110 -10.43 0.31 -0.19
N CYS A 111 -9.12 0.22 -0.50
CA CYS A 111 -8.62 -0.39 -1.72
C CYS A 111 -8.67 -1.92 -1.68
N PHE A 112 -8.26 -2.52 -0.57
CA PHE A 112 -7.97 -3.96 -0.49
C PHE A 112 -8.83 -4.70 0.55
N GLY A 113 -9.55 -3.97 1.39
CA GLY A 113 -10.45 -4.52 2.40
C GLY A 113 -11.79 -4.97 1.81
N ASP A 114 -12.33 -6.02 2.41
CA ASP A 114 -13.67 -6.53 2.15
C ASP A 114 -14.68 -5.68 2.91
N LYS A 115 -15.43 -4.88 2.15
CA LYS A 115 -16.42 -3.95 2.71
C LYS A 115 -17.55 -4.68 3.43
N GLU A 116 -17.89 -5.91 3.05
CA GLU A 116 -18.97 -6.65 3.69
C GLU A 116 -18.56 -7.14 5.08
N LYS A 117 -17.30 -7.58 5.23
CA LYS A 117 -16.73 -7.96 6.53
C LYS A 117 -16.55 -6.80 7.50
N LEU A 118 -16.45 -5.58 6.96
CA LEU A 118 -16.21 -4.34 7.72
C LEU A 118 -17.48 -3.50 7.96
N LYS A 119 -18.62 -3.86 7.34
CA LYS A 119 -19.90 -3.16 7.50
C LYS A 119 -20.66 -3.52 8.78
N GLN A 120 -20.37 -4.69 9.34
CA GLN A 120 -21.00 -5.16 10.58
C GLN A 120 -20.36 -4.49 11.80
N GLU A 121 -20.88 -4.76 12.99
CA GLU A 121 -20.21 -4.37 14.22
C GLU A 121 -18.76 -4.90 14.23
N ILE A 122 -17.83 -4.11 14.77
CA ILE A 122 -16.43 -4.52 14.87
C ILE A 122 -16.37 -5.68 15.86
N THR A 123 -16.29 -6.90 15.33
CA THR A 123 -16.15 -8.13 16.11
C THR A 123 -14.68 -8.53 16.21
N ALA A 124 -14.38 -9.52 17.06
CA ALA A 124 -13.05 -10.12 17.12
C ALA A 124 -12.59 -10.68 15.76
N GLU A 125 -13.52 -11.15 14.92
CA GLU A 125 -13.22 -11.63 13.57
C GLU A 125 -12.78 -10.48 12.65
N SER A 126 -13.42 -9.31 12.75
CA SER A 126 -13.03 -8.10 12.01
C SER A 126 -11.62 -7.63 12.39
N ILE A 127 -11.24 -7.77 13.66
CA ILE A 127 -9.89 -7.41 14.14
C ILE A 127 -8.83 -8.34 13.54
N SER A 128 -9.06 -9.66 13.61
CA SER A 128 -8.16 -10.65 12.99
C SER A 128 -8.03 -10.43 11.48
N TYR A 129 -9.15 -10.16 10.81
CA TYR A 129 -9.16 -9.83 9.38
C TYR A 129 -8.31 -8.60 9.06
N LEU A 130 -8.41 -7.52 9.85
CA LEU A 130 -7.59 -6.33 9.66
C LEU A 130 -6.11 -6.59 9.93
N ALA A 131 -5.79 -7.43 10.93
CA ALA A 131 -4.41 -7.83 11.20
C ALA A 131 -3.81 -8.59 10.01
N ASP A 132 -4.55 -9.54 9.45
CA ASP A 132 -4.15 -10.28 8.25
C ASP A 132 -3.99 -9.35 7.03
N LEU A 133 -4.95 -8.46 6.80
CA LEU A 133 -4.94 -7.50 5.69
C LEU A 133 -3.71 -6.57 5.74
N LEU A 134 -3.35 -6.12 6.94
CA LEU A 134 -2.17 -5.27 7.14
C LEU A 134 -0.88 -6.07 7.30
N ASN A 135 -0.96 -7.41 7.24
CA ASN A 135 0.11 -8.37 7.50
C ASN A 135 0.85 -8.08 8.81
N ILE A 136 0.08 -7.84 9.87
CA ILE A 136 0.56 -7.64 11.25
C ILE A 136 0.56 -8.99 11.94
N LYS A 137 1.74 -9.60 12.07
CA LYS A 137 1.91 -10.91 12.72
C LYS A 137 2.06 -10.80 14.23
N GLU A 138 2.68 -9.73 14.70
CA GLU A 138 2.88 -9.45 16.12
C GLU A 138 2.82 -7.93 16.33
N ILE A 139 2.17 -7.50 17.42
CA ILE A 139 2.25 -6.12 17.87
C ILE A 139 3.49 -6.03 18.76
N PRO A 140 4.51 -5.22 18.40
CA PRO A 140 5.68 -5.04 19.23
C PRO A 140 5.28 -4.21 20.45
N TYR A 141 4.72 -4.86 21.47
CA TYR A 141 4.49 -4.25 22.77
C TYR A 141 5.83 -4.12 23.50
N SER A 142 6.60 -3.08 23.18
CA SER A 142 7.76 -2.66 23.99
C SER A 142 7.39 -1.50 24.93
N TYR A 143 6.16 -1.50 25.46
CA TYR A 143 5.79 -0.62 26.56
C TYR A 143 5.80 -1.46 27.83
N GLU A 144 6.99 -1.72 28.35
CA GLU A 144 7.13 -2.24 29.70
C GLU A 144 6.35 -1.33 30.64
N ARG A 145 5.41 -1.95 31.33
CA ARG A 145 4.69 -1.49 32.48
C ARG A 145 5.65 -0.78 33.45
N ARG A 146 5.79 0.56 33.35
CA ARG A 146 6.33 1.41 34.44
C ARG A 146 5.35 1.46 35.61
N SER A 147 4.94 0.31 36.14
CA SER A 147 4.30 0.21 37.45
C SER A 147 5.24 -0.53 38.40
N GLN A 148 6.45 0.01 38.51
CA GLN A 148 7.24 -0.09 39.73
C GLN A 148 7.54 1.35 40.13
N ILE A 149 6.58 1.97 40.82
CA ILE A 149 6.85 3.09 41.72
C ILE A 149 7.37 2.40 43.00
N PRO A 150 8.64 2.56 43.40
CA PRO A 150 9.08 2.09 44.70
C PRO A 150 8.46 2.99 45.79
N GLU A 151 8.06 2.37 46.91
CA GLU A 151 7.69 3.06 48.16
C GLU A 151 8.78 4.01 48.66
#